data_AF-A0AAV4UKD7-F1
#
_entry.id   AF-A0AAV4UKD7-F1
#
_cell.length_a   1.000
_cell.length_b   1.000
_cell.length_c   1.000
_cell.angle_alpha   90.00
_cell.angle_beta   90.00
_cell.angle_gamma   90.00
#
_symmetry.space_group_name_H-M   'P 1'
#
loop_
_entity.id
_entity.type
_entity.pdbx_description
1 polymer ?
#
loop_
_entity_poly.entity_id
_entity_poly.type
_entity_poly.pdbx_seq_one_letter_code
_entity_poly.pdbx_strand_id
1 'polypeptide(L)'
;MRKSARVVGDKLKIFPPSAEAHRLIRSEITDNRKLQAHTFLLPQDKQLKIVIRGLPHDYPTEDLIEDLRNESFHVEYVTQLKHRGGKENNQSTSNTPLSDNQDILVIKTLLQDFMSKFSTALEALTAQKSSKSSIQ
;
A
#
# COMPACT_ATOMS: atom_id res chain seq x y z
N MET A 1 -1.96 -3.06 35.80
CA MET A 1 -1.14 -3.67 34.73
C MET A 1 -2.05 -4.46 33.79
N ARG A 2 -1.98 -4.25 32.46
CA ARG A 2 -2.66 -5.13 31.50
C ARG A 2 -1.94 -6.49 31.50
N LYS A 3 -2.69 -7.60 31.54
CA LYS A 3 -2.12 -8.94 31.43
C LYS A 3 -1.59 -9.16 30.00
N SER A 4 -0.39 -9.72 29.89
CA SER A 4 0.29 -10.02 28.61
C SER A 4 -0.39 -11.11 27.79
N ALA A 5 -1.20 -11.96 28.43
CA ALA A 5 -2.06 -12.92 27.75
C ALA A 5 -3.33 -13.21 28.57
N ARG A 6 -4.37 -13.70 27.89
CA ARG A 6 -5.64 -14.12 28.46
C ARG A 6 -6.17 -15.35 27.73
N VAL A 7 -6.57 -16.36 28.48
CA VAL A 7 -7.34 -17.51 27.95
C VAL A 7 -8.82 -17.11 27.89
N VAL A 8 -9.46 -17.36 26.75
CA VAL A 8 -10.89 -17.09 26.49
C VAL A 8 -11.50 -18.32 25.84
N GLY A 9 -12.17 -19.15 26.65
CA GLY A 9 -12.60 -20.48 26.23
C GLY A 9 -11.38 -21.29 25.77
N ASP A 10 -11.48 -21.88 24.58
CA ASP A 10 -10.40 -22.69 24.00
C ASP A 10 -9.34 -21.87 23.25
N LYS A 11 -9.34 -20.53 23.40
CA LYS A 11 -8.46 -19.63 22.66
C LYS A 11 -7.51 -18.89 23.60
N LEU A 12 -6.23 -18.84 23.24
CA LEU A 12 -5.24 -17.98 23.89
C LEU A 12 -5.16 -16.63 23.15
N LYS A 13 -5.46 -15.54 23.84
CA LYS A 13 -5.23 -14.17 23.35
C LYS A 13 -3.95 -13.63 23.97
N ILE A 14 -3.01 -13.19 23.13
CA ILE A 14 -1.74 -12.59 23.57
C ILE A 14 -1.80 -11.11 23.22
N PHE A 15 -1.32 -10.26 24.14
CA PHE A 15 -1.20 -8.82 23.97
C PHE A 15 0.29 -8.45 24.02
N PRO A 16 0.95 -8.33 22.86
CA PRO A 16 2.37 -8.00 22.82
C PRO A 16 2.63 -6.61 23.40
N PRO A 17 3.69 -6.43 24.21
CA PRO A 17 4.02 -5.14 24.80
C PRO A 17 4.66 -4.16 23.79
N SER A 18 5.19 -4.66 22.68
CA SER A 18 5.84 -3.88 21.62
C SER A 18 5.61 -4.47 20.24
N ALA A 19 5.88 -3.68 19.20
CA ALA A 19 5.85 -4.12 17.79
C ALA A 19 6.85 -5.25 17.51
N GLU A 20 8.07 -5.17 18.06
CA GLU A 20 9.07 -6.22 17.92
C GLU A 20 8.62 -7.53 18.57
N ALA A 21 8.06 -7.46 19.79
CA ALA A 21 7.50 -8.63 20.45
C ALA A 21 6.34 -9.22 19.63
N HIS A 22 5.51 -8.38 19.01
CA HIS A 22 4.45 -8.85 18.11
C HIS A 22 5.00 -9.61 16.90
N ARG A 23 6.07 -9.11 16.26
CA ARG A 23 6.74 -9.78 15.13
C ARG A 23 7.35 -11.12 15.53
N LEU A 24 8.07 -11.16 16.65
CA LEU A 24 8.67 -12.40 17.18
C LEU A 24 7.61 -13.44 17.51
N ILE A 25 6.55 -13.05 18.25
CA ILE A 25 5.45 -13.96 18.60
C ILE A 25 4.76 -14.48 17.34
N ARG A 26 4.54 -13.63 16.34
CA ARG A 26 3.92 -14.04 15.08
C ARG A 26 4.78 -15.04 14.31
N SER A 27 6.08 -14.77 14.17
CA SER A 27 7.01 -15.67 13.47
C SER A 27 7.15 -17.00 14.20
N GLU A 28 7.26 -16.99 15.52
CA GLU A 28 7.31 -18.21 16.34
C GLU A 28 6.04 -19.08 16.17
N ILE A 29 4.86 -18.45 16.18
CA ILE A 29 3.58 -19.17 16.03
C ILE A 29 3.39 -19.70 14.61
N THR A 30 3.71 -18.90 13.60
CA THR A 30 3.42 -19.20 12.19
C THR A 30 4.52 -20.06 11.55
N ASP A 31 5.79 -19.69 11.72
CA ASP A 31 6.91 -20.28 11.00
C ASP A 31 7.48 -21.48 11.75
N ASN A 32 7.71 -21.33 13.06
CA ASN A 32 8.30 -22.39 13.89
C ASN A 32 7.26 -23.44 14.29
N ARG A 33 6.11 -23.00 14.81
CA ARG A 33 5.08 -23.92 15.34
C ARG A 33 3.99 -24.27 14.33
N LYS A 34 3.91 -23.59 13.19
CA LYS A 34 2.89 -23.79 12.13
C LYS A 34 1.46 -23.83 12.67
N LEU A 35 1.18 -23.05 13.70
CA LEU A 35 -0.14 -22.97 14.33
C LEU A 35 -1.01 -21.96 13.59
N GLN A 36 -2.30 -22.28 13.45
CA GLN A 36 -3.27 -21.31 12.92
C GLN A 36 -3.52 -20.22 13.97
N ALA A 37 -3.10 -18.99 13.66
CA ALA A 37 -3.35 -17.83 14.50
C ALA A 37 -4.04 -16.72 13.70
N HIS A 38 -5.02 -16.08 14.34
CA HIS A 38 -5.59 -14.83 13.86
C HIS A 38 -4.80 -13.68 14.49
N THR A 39 -3.93 -13.07 13.69
CA THR A 39 -3.14 -11.90 14.08
C THR A 39 -3.24 -10.81 13.01
N PHE A 40 -3.19 -9.55 13.44
CA PHE A 40 -3.21 -8.41 12.52
C PHE A 40 -1.79 -8.08 12.07
N LEU A 41 -1.62 -7.65 10.82
CA LEU A 41 -0.35 -7.06 10.41
C LEU A 41 -0.21 -5.68 11.06
N LEU A 42 0.98 -5.41 11.59
CA LEU A 42 1.32 -4.07 12.05
C LEU A 42 1.28 -3.11 10.85
N PRO A 43 0.96 -1.82 11.04
CA PRO A 43 0.95 -0.83 9.95
C PRO A 43 2.29 -0.76 9.20
N GLN A 44 3.39 -0.97 9.90
CA GLN A 44 4.75 -1.08 9.35
C GLN A 44 4.93 -2.25 8.37
N ASP A 45 4.22 -3.36 8.61
CA ASP A 45 4.33 -4.59 7.83
C ASP A 45 3.19 -4.71 6.81
N LYS A 46 2.23 -3.80 6.86
CA LYS A 46 1.04 -3.85 6.02
C LYS A 46 1.38 -3.24 4.66
N GLN A 47 1.44 -4.11 3.66
CA GLN A 47 1.54 -3.68 2.27
C GLN A 47 0.21 -3.09 1.79
N LEU A 48 0.30 -1.96 1.10
CA LEU A 48 -0.79 -1.28 0.43
C LEU A 48 -0.63 -1.48 -1.07
N LYS A 49 -1.73 -1.90 -1.71
CA LYS A 49 -1.85 -1.98 -3.16
C LYS A 49 -2.46 -0.67 -3.68
N ILE A 50 -1.67 0.13 -4.39
CA ILE A 50 -2.13 1.37 -5.02
C ILE A 50 -2.31 1.11 -6.52
N VAL A 51 -3.39 1.63 -7.10
CA VAL A 51 -3.65 1.59 -8.54
C VAL A 51 -3.56 3.02 -9.08
N ILE A 52 -2.55 3.29 -9.90
CA ILE A 52 -2.43 4.55 -10.66
C ILE A 52 -3.12 4.35 -12.01
N ARG A 53 -3.92 5.32 -12.43
CA ARG A 53 -4.60 5.36 -13.73
C ARG A 53 -4.19 6.63 -14.47
N GLY A 54 -4.31 6.62 -15.79
CA GLY A 54 -4.01 7.78 -16.63
C GLY A 54 -2.56 7.91 -17.06
N LEU A 55 -1.77 6.85 -16.89
CA LEU A 55 -0.40 6.79 -17.41
C LEU A 55 -0.38 6.27 -18.86
N PRO A 56 0.61 6.69 -19.67
CA PRO A 56 0.81 6.15 -21.02
C PRO A 56 1.10 4.64 -21.01
N HIS A 57 0.71 3.95 -22.08
CA HIS A 57 0.89 2.48 -22.22
C HIS A 57 2.35 2.04 -22.15
N ASP A 58 3.24 2.82 -22.76
CA ASP A 58 4.67 2.54 -22.80
C ASP A 58 5.43 3.22 -21.66
N TYR A 59 4.74 3.61 -20.57
CA TYR A 59 5.41 4.25 -19.44
C TYR A 59 6.36 3.24 -18.77
N PRO A 60 7.67 3.54 -18.71
CA PRO A 60 8.66 2.66 -18.13
C PRO A 60 8.43 2.47 -16.63
N THR A 61 8.36 1.22 -16.20
CA THR A 61 8.14 0.88 -14.79
C THR A 61 9.32 1.30 -13.91
N GLU A 62 10.52 1.32 -14.48
CA GLU A 62 11.78 1.71 -13.84
C GLU A 62 11.77 3.18 -13.44
N ASP A 63 11.40 4.08 -14.36
CA ASP A 63 11.29 5.51 -14.07
C ASP A 63 10.26 5.78 -12.96
N LEU A 64 9.13 5.06 -12.96
CA LEU A 64 8.15 5.16 -11.87
C LEU A 64 8.74 4.73 -10.53
N ILE A 65 9.51 3.64 -10.52
CA ILE A 65 10.16 3.14 -9.31
C ILE A 65 11.16 4.17 -8.80
N GLU A 66 11.94 4.78 -9.68
CA GLU A 66 12.89 5.84 -9.32
C GLU A 66 12.17 7.06 -8.77
N ASP A 67 11.12 7.56 -9.42
CA ASP A 67 10.32 8.69 -8.95
C ASP A 67 9.71 8.42 -7.57
N LEU A 68 9.13 7.24 -7.38
CA LEU A 68 8.57 6.84 -6.09
C LEU A 68 9.65 6.71 -5.00
N ARG A 69 10.83 6.20 -5.34
CA ARG A 69 11.98 6.11 -4.42
C ARG A 69 12.53 7.50 -4.08
N ASN A 70 12.60 8.41 -5.04
CA ASN A 70 13.00 9.81 -4.83
C ASN A 70 12.05 10.50 -3.85
N GLU A 71 10.75 10.22 -3.97
CA GLU A 71 9.76 10.67 -3.00
C GLU A 71 9.91 10.00 -1.62
N SER A 72 10.79 9.00 -1.44
CA SER A 72 10.94 8.15 -0.26
C SER A 72 9.83 7.12 -0.03
N PHE A 73 9.23 6.57 -1.09
CA PHE A 73 8.34 5.40 -0.97
C PHE A 73 9.17 4.12 -1.01
N HIS A 74 8.90 3.19 -0.10
CA HIS A 74 9.38 1.83 -0.26
C HIS A 74 8.49 1.11 -1.29
N VAL A 75 9.00 0.95 -2.51
CA VAL A 75 8.31 0.23 -3.59
C VAL A 75 8.83 -1.19 -3.66
N GLU A 76 7.97 -2.15 -3.36
CA GLU A 76 8.30 -3.58 -3.41
C GLU A 76 8.07 -4.15 -4.81
N TYR A 77 7.02 -3.70 -5.48
CA TYR A 77 6.64 -4.22 -6.79
C TYR A 77 5.82 -3.20 -7.56
N VAL A 78 6.13 -3.07 -8.86
CA VAL A 78 5.37 -2.30 -9.84
C VAL A 78 5.06 -3.23 -11.01
N THR A 79 3.81 -3.23 -11.46
CA THR A 79 3.43 -3.92 -12.68
C THR A 79 2.38 -3.16 -13.44
N GLN A 80 2.50 -3.18 -14.77
CA GLN A 80 1.46 -2.76 -15.68
C GLN A 80 0.36 -3.83 -15.68
N LEU A 81 -0.82 -3.47 -15.23
CA LEU A 81 -1.97 -4.35 -15.31
C LEU A 81 -2.55 -4.28 -16.72
N LYS A 82 -2.28 -5.33 -17.49
CA LYS A 82 -2.91 -5.54 -18.78
C LYS A 82 -4.40 -5.80 -18.56
N HIS A 83 -5.26 -5.07 -19.27
CA HIS A 83 -6.67 -5.38 -19.32
C HIS A 83 -6.82 -6.85 -19.77
N ARG A 84 -7.55 -7.66 -18.99
CA ARG A 84 -7.84 -9.04 -19.36
C ARG A 84 -8.77 -8.97 -20.57
N GLY A 85 -8.20 -9.06 -21.78
CA GLY A 85 -8.93 -9.01 -23.03
C GLY A 85 -10.16 -9.91 -22.96
N GLY A 86 -11.35 -9.29 -22.91
CA GLY A 86 -12.56 -9.99 -23.31
C GLY A 86 -12.37 -10.37 -24.77
N LYS A 87 -12.65 -11.63 -25.11
CA LYS A 87 -12.51 -12.20 -26.46
C LYS A 87 -12.79 -11.16 -27.54
N GLU A 88 -11.75 -10.77 -28.27
CA GLU A 88 -11.88 -9.93 -29.46
C GLU A 88 -12.59 -10.75 -30.54
N ASN A 89 -13.80 -10.31 -30.92
CA ASN A 89 -14.35 -10.65 -32.23
C ASN A 89 -13.77 -9.65 -33.23
N ASN A 90 -13.05 -10.18 -34.21
CA ASN A 90 -12.37 -9.47 -35.30
C ASN A 90 -13.21 -8.32 -35.90
N GLN A 91 -12.65 -7.12 -36.01
CA GLN A 91 -12.66 -6.32 -37.24
C GLN A 91 -11.77 -5.08 -37.09
N SER A 92 -10.62 -5.12 -37.76
CA SER A 92 -9.75 -3.98 -37.98
C SER A 92 -10.48 -2.91 -38.81
N THR A 93 -10.70 -1.73 -38.24
CA THR A 93 -10.95 -0.51 -39.02
C THR A 93 -10.20 0.67 -38.40
N SER A 94 -9.75 1.53 -39.30
CA SER A 94 -8.85 2.67 -39.15
C SER A 94 -9.27 3.74 -38.14
N ASN A 95 -8.27 4.29 -37.45
CA ASN A 95 -8.15 5.65 -36.91
C ASN A 95 -9.03 6.06 -35.70
N THR A 96 -8.37 6.07 -34.53
CA THR A 96 -8.60 6.88 -33.28
C THR A 96 -9.61 6.36 -32.24
N PRO A 97 -9.37 6.53 -30.92
CA PRO A 97 -8.14 6.42 -30.13
C PRO A 97 -8.14 5.13 -29.26
N LEU A 98 -6.99 4.79 -28.66
CA LEU A 98 -6.86 3.69 -27.70
C LEU A 98 -7.98 3.75 -26.65
N SER A 99 -8.73 2.66 -26.51
CA SER A 99 -9.91 2.60 -25.65
C SER A 99 -9.61 3.06 -24.22
N ASP A 100 -10.50 3.88 -23.67
CA ASP A 100 -10.49 4.67 -22.43
C ASP A 100 -10.22 3.90 -21.10
N ASN A 101 -9.24 3.02 -21.05
CA ASN A 101 -8.80 2.35 -19.84
C ASN A 101 -7.28 2.40 -19.72
N GLN A 102 -6.79 3.64 -19.62
CA GLN A 102 -5.38 4.00 -19.42
C GLN A 102 -4.80 3.26 -18.22
N ASP A 103 -3.61 2.70 -18.44
CA ASP A 103 -3.06 1.55 -17.75
C ASP A 103 -3.06 1.64 -16.23
N ILE A 104 -3.37 0.51 -15.61
CA ILE A 104 -3.45 0.36 -14.16
C ILE A 104 -2.06 -0.09 -13.67
N LEU A 105 -1.31 0.80 -13.04
CA LEU A 105 -0.06 0.44 -12.39
C LEU A 105 -0.33 0.06 -10.93
N VAL A 106 0.02 -1.18 -10.59
CA VAL A 106 -0.10 -1.68 -9.22
C VAL A 106 1.20 -1.46 -8.50
N ILE A 107 1.18 -0.60 -7.49
CA ILE A 107 2.31 -0.37 -6.58
C ILE A 107 2.02 -1.12 -5.28
N LYS A 108 2.99 -1.90 -4.80
CA LYS A 108 3.02 -2.39 -3.42
C LYS A 108 3.99 -1.54 -2.61
N THR A 109 3.47 -0.85 -1.60
CA THR A 109 4.26 -0.03 -0.67
C THR A 109 3.83 -0.23 0.78
N LEU A 110 4.64 0.16 1.75
CA LEU A 110 4.28 0.05 3.16
C LEU A 110 3.23 1.10 3.53
N LEU A 111 2.20 0.70 4.28
CA LEU A 111 1.14 1.59 4.72
C LEU A 111 1.70 2.76 5.55
N GLN A 112 2.75 2.53 6.34
CA GLN A 112 3.38 3.60 7.11
C GLN A 112 3.96 4.70 6.21
N ASP A 113 4.64 4.35 5.12
CA ASP A 113 5.24 5.31 4.19
C ASP A 113 4.16 6.18 3.54
N PHE A 114 3.07 5.55 3.11
CA PHE A 114 1.91 6.25 2.58
C PHE A 114 1.31 7.22 3.61
N MET A 115 1.08 6.75 4.84
CA MET A 115 0.49 7.59 5.89
C MET A 115 1.39 8.75 6.29
N SER A 116 2.71 8.54 6.34
CA SER A 116 3.69 9.58 6.63
C SER A 116 3.57 10.73 5.64
N LYS A 117 3.60 10.43 4.34
CA LYS A 117 3.52 11.45 3.29
C LYS A 117 2.15 12.09 3.17
N PHE A 118 1.08 11.33 3.37
CA PHE A 118 -0.26 11.89 3.43
C PHE A 118 -0.37 12.90 4.58
N SER A 119 0.19 12.60 5.75
CA SER A 119 0.26 13.54 6.87
C SER A 119 1.04 14.79 6.51
N THR A 120 2.26 14.65 5.96
CA THR A 120 3.09 15.79 5.54
C THR A 120 2.38 16.67 4.51
N ALA A 121 1.71 16.08 3.52
CA ALA A 121 0.94 16.82 2.52
C ALA A 121 -0.25 17.56 3.15
N LEU A 122 -0.94 16.93 4.10
CA LEU A 122 -2.06 17.55 4.82
C LEU A 122 -1.59 18.71 5.72
N GLU A 123 -0.46 18.56 6.39
CA GLU A 123 0.20 19.61 7.16
C GLU A 123 0.63 20.79 6.27
N ALA A 124 1.22 20.52 5.11
CA ALA A 124 1.58 21.56 4.14
C ALA A 124 0.35 22.34 3.64
N LEU A 125 -0.75 21.64 3.33
CA LEU A 125 -2.01 22.25 2.91
C LEU A 125 -2.67 23.09 4.00
N THR A 126 -2.56 22.68 5.27
CA THR A 126 -3.10 23.43 6.40
C THR A 126 -2.24 24.66 6.75
N ALA A 127 -0.90 24.54 6.66
CA ALA A 127 0.03 25.66 6.84
C ALA A 127 -0.17 26.76 5.78
N GLN A 128 -0.42 26.39 4.52
CA GLN A 128 -0.72 27.37 3.47
C GLN A 128 -2.04 28.13 3.71
N LYS A 129 -3.03 27.51 4.35
CA LYS A 129 -4.28 28.18 4.73
C LYS A 129 -4.09 29.13 5.92
N SER A 130 -3.22 28.79 6.88
CA SER A 130 -2.89 29.66 8.01
C SER A 130 -2.16 30.93 7.62
N SER A 131 -1.32 30.90 6.57
CA SER A 131 -0.52 32.06 6.14
C SER A 131 -1.34 33.11 5.36
N LYS A 132 -2.50 32.73 4.82
CA LYS A 132 -3.38 33.65 4.06
C LYS A 132 -4.39 34.43 4.92
N SER A 133 -4.40 34.24 6.25
CA SER A 133 -5.37 34.90 7.15
C SER A 133 -4.83 36.13 7.90
N SER A 134 -3.58 36.56 7.68
CA SER A 134 -2.96 37.70 8.40
C SER A 134 -2.82 39.00 7.59
N ILE A 135 -3.54 39.15 6.48
CA ILE A 135 -3.66 40.44 5.79
C ILE A 135 -5.12 40.90 5.92
N GLN A 136 -5.44 41.51 7.07
CA GLN A 136 -6.55 42.45 7.23
C GLN A 136 -5.98 43.77 7.74
#